data_AF-A0A933FMF5-F1
#
_entry.id   AF-A0A933FMF5-F1
#
_cell.length_a   1.000
_cell.length_b   1.000
_cell.length_c   1.000
_cell.angle_alpha   90.00
_cell.angle_beta   90.00
_cell.angle_gamma   90.00
#
_symmetry.space_group_name_H-M   'P 1'
#
loop_
_entity.id
_entity.type
_entity.pdbx_description
1 polymer ?
#
loop_
_entity_poly.entity_id
_entity_poly.type
_entity_poly.pdbx_seq_one_letter_code
_entity_poly.pdbx_strand_id
1 'polypeptide(L)'
;LEEIEAIARQEVPPPELPAFVDGLSGSPELKEWMKRRETMTLRGDEFLTALTIDDILAVPEFRDAYQANNLIVSGFGFPKRSAKPSDKEKNPGKWEKSEKRYWEEVRNYLSAHPESKLGMDEHLRGITASTEWSARQQRYQQEVRQRVLQLVHSRFLAARTETDYEGVAHVRGLAPGRYWLTNLWNEVRAGDMHLTWEVPVELRAGETRSLELNNANARFVPRPR
;
A
#
# COMPACT_ATOMS: atom_id res chain seq x y z
N LEU A 1 15.51 -14.72 11.96
CA LEU A 1 14.48 -14.89 10.90
C LEU A 1 14.70 -13.93 9.73
N GLU A 2 15.10 -12.70 10.02
CA GLU A 2 15.34 -11.60 9.07
C GLU A 2 16.23 -11.99 7.86
N GLU A 3 17.31 -12.73 8.07
CA GLU A 3 18.19 -13.18 6.97
C GLU A 3 17.48 -14.15 6.00
N ILE A 4 16.64 -15.05 6.52
CA ILE A 4 15.88 -15.99 5.70
C ILE A 4 14.77 -15.25 4.94
N GLU A 5 14.14 -14.26 5.58
CA GLU A 5 13.22 -13.34 4.90
C GLU A 5 13.90 -12.58 3.77
N ALA A 6 15.13 -12.09 3.97
CA ALA A 6 15.88 -11.41 2.93
C ALA A 6 16.16 -12.33 1.73
N ILE A 7 16.54 -13.60 1.97
CA ILE A 7 16.70 -14.60 0.91
C ILE A 7 15.35 -14.85 0.20
N ALA A 8 14.27 -15.05 0.96
CA ALA A 8 12.95 -15.28 0.38
C ALA A 8 12.48 -14.11 -0.50
N ARG A 9 12.75 -12.86 -0.09
CA ARG A 9 12.42 -11.66 -0.87
C ARG A 9 13.27 -11.49 -2.13
N GLN A 10 14.47 -12.08 -2.18
CA GLN A 10 15.25 -12.13 -3.42
C GLN A 10 14.70 -13.17 -4.40
N GLU A 11 14.06 -14.23 -3.90
CA GLU A 11 13.50 -15.31 -4.71
C GLU A 11 12.03 -15.09 -5.11
N VAL A 12 11.29 -14.24 -4.38
CA VAL A 12 9.89 -13.87 -4.68
C VAL A 12 9.87 -12.44 -5.22
N PRO A 13 9.50 -12.22 -6.50
CA PRO A 13 9.49 -10.88 -7.08
C PRO A 13 8.44 -9.99 -6.41
N PRO A 14 8.78 -8.75 -6.03
CA PRO A 14 7.79 -7.82 -5.49
C PRO A 14 6.80 -7.38 -6.57
N PRO A 15 5.56 -7.03 -6.19
CA PRO A 15 4.62 -6.46 -7.15
C PRO A 15 5.15 -5.10 -7.63
N GLU A 16 5.19 -4.92 -8.95
CA GLU A 16 5.65 -3.67 -9.55
C GLU A 16 4.51 -2.67 -9.66
N LEU A 17 4.62 -1.54 -8.96
CA LEU A 17 3.63 -0.47 -9.01
C LEU A 17 3.45 0.09 -10.43
N PRO A 18 4.51 0.37 -11.22
CA PRO A 18 4.33 0.89 -12.58
C PRO A 18 3.53 -0.06 -13.47
N ALA A 19 3.86 -1.36 -13.45
CA ALA A 19 3.16 -2.38 -14.21
C ALA A 19 1.69 -2.56 -13.75
N PHE A 20 1.42 -2.40 -12.45
CA PHE A 20 0.06 -2.36 -11.93
C PHE A 20 -0.73 -1.19 -12.52
N VAL A 21 -0.17 0.02 -12.44
CA VAL A 21 -0.80 1.25 -12.93
C VAL A 21 -1.04 1.21 -14.44
N ASP A 22 -0.11 0.65 -15.21
CA ASP A 22 -0.24 0.51 -16.66
C ASP A 22 -1.46 -0.35 -17.04
N GLY A 23 -1.80 -1.34 -16.21
CA GLY A 23 -2.97 -2.20 -16.38
C GLY A 23 -4.30 -1.56 -15.97
N LEU A 24 -4.32 -0.38 -15.35
CA LEU A 24 -5.56 0.29 -14.95
C LEU A 24 -6.28 0.90 -16.17
N SER A 25 -7.58 1.12 -16.03
CA SER A 25 -8.33 1.97 -16.95
C SER A 25 -8.06 3.45 -16.63
N GLY A 26 -8.23 4.32 -17.63
CA GLY A 26 -8.02 5.76 -17.50
C GLY A 26 -6.95 6.30 -18.43
N SER A 27 -6.79 7.61 -18.38
CA SER A 27 -5.89 8.38 -19.22
C SER A 27 -4.41 8.11 -18.90
N PRO A 28 -3.51 8.26 -19.88
CA PRO A 28 -2.08 8.26 -19.63
C PRO A 28 -1.66 9.26 -18.56
N GLU A 29 -2.29 10.44 -18.51
CA GLU A 29 -2.01 11.49 -17.54
C GLU A 29 -2.34 11.07 -16.11
N LEU A 30 -3.46 10.37 -15.90
CA LEU A 30 -3.82 9.82 -14.60
C LEU A 30 -2.82 8.76 -14.15
N LYS A 31 -2.43 7.86 -15.06
CA LYS A 31 -1.45 6.81 -14.79
C LYS A 31 -0.09 7.37 -14.41
N GLU A 32 0.39 8.37 -15.15
CA GLU A 32 1.66 9.05 -14.83
C GLU A 32 1.56 9.81 -13.51
N TRP A 33 0.42 10.45 -13.22
CA TRP A 33 0.19 11.08 -11.93
C TRP A 33 0.24 10.05 -10.79
N MET A 34 -0.41 8.90 -10.93
CA MET A 34 -0.43 7.80 -9.97
C MET A 34 0.96 7.23 -9.70
N LYS A 35 1.76 6.99 -10.76
CA LYS A 35 3.15 6.52 -10.63
C LYS A 35 4.01 7.54 -9.89
N ARG A 36 3.94 8.81 -10.29
CA ARG A 36 4.73 9.90 -9.69
C ARG A 36 4.40 10.14 -8.22
N ARG A 37 3.14 9.95 -7.82
CA ARG A 37 2.67 10.13 -6.43
C ARG A 37 2.71 8.86 -5.60
N GLU A 38 3.02 7.72 -6.23
CA GLU A 38 3.03 6.39 -5.61
C GLU A 38 1.72 6.06 -4.84
N THR A 39 0.57 6.56 -5.31
CA THR A 39 -0.72 6.39 -4.61
C THR A 39 -1.84 5.95 -5.55
N MET A 40 -2.56 4.91 -5.13
CA MET A 40 -3.75 4.38 -5.81
C MET A 40 -5.05 4.86 -5.17
N THR A 41 -4.94 5.70 -4.14
CA THR A 41 -6.06 6.25 -3.38
C THR A 41 -6.40 7.62 -3.93
N LEU A 42 -7.53 7.70 -4.64
CA LEU A 42 -8.07 8.95 -5.18
C LEU A 42 -9.21 9.51 -4.31
N ARG A 43 -9.10 9.32 -2.99
CA ARG A 43 -10.17 9.63 -2.03
C ARG A 43 -9.66 10.19 -0.72
N GLY A 44 -10.48 11.06 -0.11
CA GLY A 44 -10.27 11.58 1.23
C GLY A 44 -9.34 12.79 1.26
N ASP A 45 -9.20 13.34 2.46
CA ASP A 45 -8.51 14.62 2.67
C ASP A 45 -7.06 14.59 2.21
N GLU A 46 -6.33 13.49 2.49
CA GLU A 46 -4.93 13.33 2.06
C GLU A 46 -4.77 13.48 0.54
N PHE A 47 -5.67 12.87 -0.23
CA PHE A 47 -5.69 12.99 -1.69
C PHE A 47 -5.99 14.44 -2.12
N LEU A 48 -7.04 15.04 -1.58
CA LEU A 48 -7.47 16.40 -1.94
C LEU A 48 -6.42 17.46 -1.58
N THR A 49 -5.70 17.28 -0.48
CA THR A 49 -4.59 18.13 -0.07
C THR A 49 -3.37 17.95 -0.96
N ALA A 50 -3.08 16.72 -1.42
CA ALA A 50 -1.96 16.44 -2.32
C ALA A 50 -2.16 16.98 -3.75
N LEU A 51 -3.41 17.21 -4.17
CA LEU A 51 -3.74 17.76 -5.48
C LEU A 51 -3.33 19.22 -5.63
N THR A 52 -2.46 19.47 -6.61
CA THR A 52 -2.14 20.81 -7.09
C THR A 52 -3.16 21.29 -8.14
N ILE A 53 -3.19 22.60 -8.38
CA ILE A 53 -4.01 23.19 -9.44
C ILE A 53 -3.64 22.60 -10.80
N ASP A 54 -2.35 22.43 -11.07
CA ASP A 54 -1.89 21.86 -12.34
C ASP A 54 -2.27 20.38 -12.47
N ASP A 55 -2.25 19.61 -11.38
CA ASP A 55 -2.72 18.22 -11.39
C ASP A 55 -4.21 18.15 -11.79
N ILE A 56 -5.05 18.99 -11.15
CA ILE A 56 -6.49 19.04 -11.43
C ILE A 56 -6.76 19.43 -12.87
N LEU A 57 -5.96 20.33 -13.46
CA LEU A 57 -6.17 20.82 -14.82
C LEU A 57 -5.49 19.97 -15.91
N ALA A 58 -4.44 19.23 -15.58
CA ALA A 58 -3.74 18.38 -16.54
C ALA A 58 -4.44 17.03 -16.71
N VAL A 59 -4.86 16.41 -15.61
CA VAL A 59 -5.46 15.07 -15.64
C VAL A 59 -6.94 15.19 -16.05
N PRO A 60 -7.38 14.57 -17.17
CA PRO A 60 -8.77 14.63 -17.63
C PRO A 60 -9.79 14.23 -16.57
N GLU A 61 -9.54 13.14 -15.85
CA GLU A 61 -10.44 12.61 -14.81
C GLU A 61 -10.59 13.60 -13.65
N PHE A 62 -9.51 14.29 -13.26
CA PHE A 62 -9.57 15.28 -12.20
C PHE A 62 -10.28 16.56 -12.66
N ARG A 63 -10.09 16.99 -13.91
CA ARG A 63 -10.85 18.09 -14.51
C ARG A 63 -12.34 17.80 -14.51
N ASP A 64 -12.72 16.61 -14.98
CA ASP A 64 -14.12 16.21 -15.10
C ASP A 64 -14.76 16.08 -13.71
N ALA A 65 -14.07 15.47 -12.75
CA ALA A 65 -14.51 15.37 -11.36
C ALA A 65 -14.69 16.75 -10.71
N TYR A 66 -13.70 17.64 -10.89
CA TYR A 66 -13.75 18.99 -10.34
C TYR A 66 -14.89 19.82 -10.95
N GLN A 67 -15.07 19.73 -12.27
CA GLN A 67 -16.16 20.39 -12.97
C GLN A 67 -17.52 19.83 -12.51
N ALA A 68 -17.69 18.51 -12.46
CA ALA A 68 -18.93 17.88 -12.02
C ALA A 68 -19.35 18.31 -10.61
N ASN A 69 -18.38 18.36 -9.68
CA ASN A 69 -18.60 18.79 -8.30
C ASN A 69 -19.08 20.26 -8.23
N ASN A 70 -18.45 21.14 -8.99
CA ASN A 70 -18.66 22.59 -8.87
C ASN A 70 -19.73 23.17 -9.82
N LEU A 71 -20.22 22.41 -10.80
CA LEU A 71 -21.29 22.87 -11.70
C LEU A 71 -22.57 23.24 -10.94
N ILE A 72 -22.83 22.59 -9.81
CA ILE A 72 -24.00 22.85 -8.94
C ILE A 72 -23.96 24.29 -8.39
N VAL A 73 -22.77 24.84 -8.15
CA VAL A 73 -22.57 26.21 -7.63
C VAL A 73 -22.30 27.25 -8.72
N SER A 74 -22.55 26.92 -9.98
CA SER A 74 -22.39 27.85 -11.11
C SER A 74 -23.28 29.11 -11.04
N GLY A 75 -24.32 29.11 -10.19
CA GLY A 75 -25.09 30.31 -9.85
C GLY A 75 -24.41 31.24 -8.84
N PHE A 76 -23.37 30.76 -8.15
CA PHE A 76 -22.69 31.43 -7.03
C PHE A 76 -21.22 31.79 -7.34
N GLY A 77 -20.91 32.05 -8.63
CA GLY A 77 -19.61 32.56 -9.05
C GLY A 77 -18.65 31.54 -9.66
N PHE A 78 -19.01 30.26 -9.74
CA PHE A 78 -18.20 29.29 -10.50
C PHE A 78 -18.23 29.61 -12.01
N PRO A 79 -17.08 29.59 -12.72
CA PRO A 79 -16.98 29.98 -14.12
C PRO A 79 -17.94 29.23 -15.05
N LYS A 80 -18.34 29.88 -16.14
CA LYS A 80 -19.21 29.30 -17.19
C LYS A 80 -18.58 29.50 -18.56
N ARG A 81 -18.73 28.48 -19.40
CA ARG A 81 -18.37 28.59 -20.81
C ARG A 81 -19.23 29.65 -21.49
N SER A 82 -18.60 30.50 -22.28
CA SER A 82 -19.28 31.57 -23.04
C SER A 82 -19.84 31.07 -24.38
N ALA A 83 -19.21 30.05 -24.98
CA ALA A 83 -19.70 29.38 -26.17
C ALA A 83 -20.78 28.33 -25.84
N LYS A 84 -21.73 28.13 -26.75
CA LYS A 84 -22.73 27.07 -26.64
C LYS A 84 -22.14 25.75 -27.16
N PRO A 85 -22.62 24.58 -26.70
CA PRO A 85 -22.17 23.30 -27.24
C PRO A 85 -22.29 23.18 -28.76
N SER A 86 -23.33 23.81 -29.35
CA SER A 86 -23.51 23.85 -30.81
C SER A 86 -22.46 24.67 -31.57
N ASP A 87 -21.72 25.55 -30.89
CA ASP A 87 -20.59 26.27 -31.49
C ASP A 87 -19.41 25.33 -31.77
N LYS A 88 -19.33 24.13 -31.18
CA LYS A 88 -18.27 23.15 -31.45
C LYS A 88 -18.21 22.76 -32.93
N GLU A 89 -19.38 22.63 -33.58
CA GLU A 89 -19.50 22.31 -35.00
C GLU A 89 -19.66 23.56 -35.87
N LYS A 90 -20.44 24.54 -35.38
CA LYS A 90 -20.81 25.73 -36.17
C LYS A 90 -19.74 26.82 -36.18
N ASN A 91 -18.93 26.90 -35.14
CA ASN A 91 -17.87 27.90 -35.00
C ASN A 91 -16.73 27.37 -34.10
N PRO A 92 -15.93 26.41 -34.59
CA PRO A 92 -14.90 25.75 -33.78
C PRO A 92 -13.88 26.75 -33.21
N GLY A 93 -13.55 27.82 -33.93
CA GLY A 93 -12.65 28.87 -33.42
C GLY A 93 -13.21 29.65 -32.23
N LYS A 94 -14.52 29.87 -32.18
CA LYS A 94 -15.19 30.46 -31.00
C LYS A 94 -15.22 29.47 -29.84
N TRP A 95 -15.47 28.19 -30.12
CA TRP A 95 -15.45 27.13 -29.12
C TRP A 95 -14.08 27.01 -28.45
N GLU A 96 -13.00 26.91 -29.23
CA GLU A 96 -11.64 26.80 -28.70
C GLU A 96 -11.22 28.01 -27.84
N LYS A 97 -11.55 29.23 -28.27
CA LYS A 97 -11.30 30.44 -27.48
C LYS A 97 -12.09 30.42 -26.17
N SER A 98 -13.34 29.96 -26.20
CA SER A 98 -14.16 29.81 -25.00
C SER A 98 -13.61 28.74 -24.06
N GLU A 99 -13.13 27.60 -24.57
CA GLU A 99 -12.52 26.55 -23.74
C GLU A 99 -11.26 27.05 -23.04
N LYS A 100 -10.35 27.70 -23.78
CA LYS A 100 -9.12 28.26 -23.20
C LYS A 100 -9.43 29.25 -22.08
N ARG A 101 -10.31 30.21 -22.37
CA ARG A 101 -10.74 31.21 -21.39
C ARG A 101 -11.43 30.56 -20.18
N TYR A 102 -12.29 29.56 -20.40
CA TYR A 102 -12.99 28.87 -19.33
C TYR A 102 -12.00 28.21 -18.35
N TRP A 103 -11.00 27.50 -18.85
CA TRP A 103 -10.01 26.84 -17.99
C TRP A 103 -9.05 27.82 -17.31
N GLU A 104 -8.77 28.97 -17.91
CA GLU A 104 -8.07 30.08 -17.25
C GLU A 104 -8.89 30.67 -16.09
N GLU A 105 -10.19 30.91 -16.30
CA GLU A 105 -11.10 31.38 -15.25
C GLU A 105 -11.25 30.34 -14.14
N VAL A 106 -11.33 29.05 -14.48
CA VAL A 106 -11.34 27.95 -13.49
C VAL A 106 -10.04 27.89 -12.70
N ARG A 107 -8.87 28.06 -13.34
CA ARG A 107 -7.57 28.14 -12.63
C ARG A 107 -7.57 29.29 -11.61
N ASN A 108 -8.06 30.46 -12.00
CA ASN A 108 -8.13 31.62 -11.12
C ASN A 108 -9.11 31.40 -9.97
N TYR A 109 -10.28 30.81 -10.25
CA TYR A 109 -11.26 30.44 -9.24
C TYR A 109 -10.68 29.43 -8.23
N LEU A 110 -10.03 28.38 -8.71
CA LEU A 110 -9.39 27.36 -7.86
C LEU A 110 -8.26 27.94 -6.99
N SER A 111 -7.56 28.96 -7.50
CA SER A 111 -6.52 29.69 -6.75
C SER A 111 -7.12 30.53 -5.62
N ALA A 112 -8.28 31.15 -5.86
CA ALA A 112 -8.99 31.97 -4.89
C ALA A 112 -9.82 31.15 -3.89
N HIS A 113 -10.29 29.97 -4.31
CA HIS A 113 -11.18 29.07 -3.57
C HIS A 113 -10.62 27.64 -3.52
N PRO A 114 -9.49 27.40 -2.86
CA PRO A 114 -8.90 26.05 -2.77
C PRO A 114 -9.84 25.02 -2.12
N GLU A 115 -10.78 25.47 -1.28
CA GLU A 115 -11.85 24.66 -0.68
C GLU A 115 -12.84 24.08 -1.70
N SER A 116 -12.90 24.64 -2.92
CA SER A 116 -13.76 24.13 -4.00
C SER A 116 -13.38 22.73 -4.51
N LYS A 117 -12.21 22.23 -4.08
CA LYS A 117 -11.78 20.84 -4.31
C LYS A 117 -12.56 19.84 -3.45
N LEU A 118 -13.10 20.28 -2.31
CA LEU A 118 -13.78 19.38 -1.37
C LEU A 118 -14.95 18.67 -2.06
N GLY A 119 -14.99 17.34 -1.90
CA GLY A 119 -16.02 16.49 -2.49
C GLY A 119 -15.76 16.06 -3.94
N MET A 120 -14.73 16.59 -4.63
CA MET A 120 -14.45 16.14 -6.00
C MET A 120 -14.05 14.67 -6.08
N ASP A 121 -13.48 14.11 -5.01
CA ASP A 121 -13.10 12.71 -4.89
C ASP A 121 -14.28 11.74 -4.92
N GLU A 122 -15.47 12.22 -4.59
CA GLU A 122 -16.72 11.45 -4.70
C GLU A 122 -17.03 11.07 -6.15
N HIS A 123 -16.56 11.89 -7.11
CA HIS A 123 -16.66 11.61 -8.55
C HIS A 123 -15.57 10.65 -9.07
N LEU A 124 -14.58 10.30 -8.24
CA LEU A 124 -13.44 9.42 -8.61
C LEU A 124 -13.56 8.01 -8.03
N ARG A 125 -14.64 7.70 -7.30
CA ARG A 125 -14.86 6.41 -6.63
C ARG A 125 -14.71 5.19 -7.54
N GLY A 126 -15.08 5.31 -8.82
CA GLY A 126 -15.00 4.20 -9.78
C GLY A 126 -13.61 3.94 -10.37
N ILE A 127 -12.63 4.79 -10.07
CA ILE A 127 -11.30 4.77 -10.71
C ILE A 127 -10.18 4.52 -9.67
N THR A 128 -10.49 4.67 -8.37
CA THR A 128 -9.55 4.32 -7.30
C THR A 128 -9.21 2.82 -7.36
N ALA A 129 -7.92 2.48 -7.17
CA ALA A 129 -7.41 1.10 -7.29
C ALA A 129 -6.66 0.63 -6.02
N SER A 130 -6.92 1.31 -4.90
CA SER A 130 -6.23 1.09 -3.62
C SER A 130 -6.51 -0.30 -3.03
N THR A 131 -7.73 -0.81 -3.18
CA THR A 131 -8.12 -2.14 -2.70
C THR A 131 -7.37 -3.24 -3.44
N GLU A 132 -7.35 -3.17 -4.78
CA GLU A 132 -6.68 -4.14 -5.63
C GLU A 132 -5.17 -4.12 -5.42
N TRP A 133 -4.58 -2.93 -5.28
CA TRP A 133 -3.16 -2.79 -4.98
C TRP A 133 -2.80 -3.37 -3.60
N SER A 134 -3.59 -3.03 -2.57
CA SER A 134 -3.40 -3.56 -1.22
C SER A 134 -3.50 -5.08 -1.20
N ALA A 135 -4.45 -5.66 -1.95
CA ALA A 135 -4.59 -7.10 -2.07
C ALA A 135 -3.36 -7.76 -2.73
N ARG A 136 -2.76 -7.13 -3.76
CA ARG A 136 -1.51 -7.61 -4.37
C ARG A 136 -0.34 -7.56 -3.41
N GLN A 137 -0.21 -6.47 -2.65
CA GLN A 137 0.83 -6.34 -1.63
C GLN A 137 0.67 -7.40 -0.53
N GLN A 138 -0.55 -7.64 -0.06
CA GLN A 138 -0.84 -8.68 0.92
C GLN A 138 -0.51 -10.08 0.39
N ARG A 139 -0.89 -10.39 -0.85
CA ARG A 139 -0.54 -11.68 -1.49
C ARG A 139 0.97 -11.87 -1.56
N TYR A 140 1.71 -10.85 -1.99
CA TYR A 140 3.17 -10.90 -2.00
C TYR A 140 3.75 -11.20 -0.61
N GLN A 141 3.25 -10.55 0.45
CA GLN A 141 3.72 -10.84 1.81
C GLN A 141 3.40 -12.29 2.24
N GLN A 142 2.25 -12.83 1.83
CA GLN A 142 1.92 -14.23 2.07
C GLN A 142 2.87 -15.18 1.32
N GLU A 143 3.17 -14.91 0.05
CA GLU A 143 4.10 -15.70 -0.76
C GLU A 143 5.52 -15.69 -0.17
N VAL A 144 6.02 -14.53 0.25
CA VAL A 144 7.31 -14.41 0.96
C VAL A 144 7.30 -15.25 2.23
N ARG A 145 6.25 -15.19 3.05
CA ARG A 145 6.14 -16.02 4.27
C ARG A 145 6.16 -17.51 3.95
N GLN A 146 5.41 -17.94 2.95
CA GLN A 146 5.42 -19.34 2.50
C GLN A 146 6.83 -19.75 2.05
N ARG A 147 7.53 -18.87 1.33
CA ARG A 147 8.89 -19.13 0.88
C ARG A 147 9.88 -19.26 2.03
N VAL A 148 9.76 -18.41 3.06
CA VAL A 148 10.58 -18.55 4.28
C VAL A 148 10.32 -19.88 4.97
N LEU A 149 9.06 -20.30 5.12
CA LEU A 149 8.75 -21.61 5.72
C LEU A 149 9.41 -22.76 4.93
N GLN A 150 9.39 -22.70 3.60
CA GLN A 150 10.09 -23.66 2.76
C GLN A 150 11.60 -23.64 2.99
N LEU A 151 12.22 -22.45 3.04
CA LEU A 151 13.66 -22.30 3.29
C LEU A 151 14.05 -22.82 4.67
N VAL A 152 13.26 -22.51 5.70
CA VAL A 152 13.47 -23.03 7.05
C VAL A 152 13.48 -24.55 7.02
N HIS A 153 12.44 -25.20 6.52
CA HIS A 153 12.35 -26.66 6.51
C HIS A 153 13.42 -27.33 5.63
N SER A 154 13.79 -26.72 4.50
CA SER A 154 14.69 -27.35 3.55
C SER A 154 16.19 -27.11 3.81
N ARG A 155 16.55 -25.99 4.46
CA ARG A 155 17.96 -25.57 4.58
C ARG A 155 18.41 -25.27 6.00
N PHE A 156 17.52 -24.81 6.88
CA PHE A 156 17.92 -24.25 8.18
C PHE A 156 17.39 -25.02 9.39
N LEU A 157 16.43 -25.92 9.21
CA LEU A 157 15.86 -26.70 10.29
C LEU A 157 16.87 -27.72 10.80
N ALA A 158 17.43 -27.46 11.99
CA ALA A 158 18.28 -28.42 12.69
C ALA A 158 17.45 -29.43 13.51
N ALA A 159 16.38 -28.96 14.16
CA ALA A 159 15.46 -29.80 14.94
C ALA A 159 14.12 -29.09 15.13
N ARG A 160 13.07 -29.87 15.42
CA ARG A 160 11.75 -29.39 15.84
C ARG A 160 11.34 -30.13 17.10
N THR A 161 10.74 -29.40 18.04
CA THR A 161 10.14 -29.95 19.25
C THR A 161 8.85 -29.18 19.55
N GLU A 162 7.97 -29.81 20.31
CA GLU A 162 6.79 -29.18 20.89
C GLU A 162 6.92 -29.23 22.41
N THR A 163 6.33 -28.26 23.11
CA THR A 163 6.29 -28.27 24.58
C THR A 163 5.27 -29.30 25.06
N ASP A 164 5.60 -30.02 26.12
CA ASP A 164 4.67 -30.90 26.81
C ASP A 164 3.64 -30.12 27.66
N TYR A 165 2.83 -30.84 28.42
CA TYR A 165 1.81 -30.24 29.31
C TYR A 165 2.42 -29.42 30.47
N GLU A 166 3.70 -29.59 30.76
CA GLU A 166 4.43 -28.81 31.77
C GLU A 166 5.12 -27.58 31.15
N GLY A 167 4.97 -27.38 29.83
CA GLY A 167 5.60 -26.27 29.11
C GLY A 167 7.07 -26.50 28.79
N VAL A 168 7.56 -27.74 28.88
CA VAL A 168 8.96 -28.09 28.67
C VAL A 168 9.14 -28.76 27.32
N ALA A 169 10.24 -28.46 26.63
CA ALA A 169 10.61 -29.10 25.39
C ALA A 169 12.08 -29.55 25.43
N HIS A 170 12.37 -30.70 24.81
CA HIS A 170 13.71 -31.26 24.80
C HIS A 170 14.14 -31.61 23.38
N VAL A 171 15.34 -31.15 23.02
CA VAL A 171 16.01 -31.53 21.77
C VAL A 171 17.33 -32.19 22.12
N ARG A 172 17.64 -33.30 21.46
CA ARG A 172 18.88 -34.07 21.66
C ARG A 172 19.55 -34.35 20.31
N GLY A 173 20.86 -34.62 20.34
CA GLY A 173 21.61 -35.02 19.14
C GLY A 173 21.96 -33.87 18.20
N LEU A 174 21.89 -32.62 18.65
CA LEU A 174 22.41 -31.48 17.89
C LEU A 174 23.94 -31.50 17.88
N ALA A 175 24.53 -31.20 16.72
CA ALA A 175 25.96 -30.99 16.61
C ALA A 175 26.39 -29.72 17.39
N PRO A 176 27.66 -29.60 17.77
CA PRO A 176 28.18 -28.33 18.28
C PRO A 176 28.07 -27.24 17.21
N GLY A 177 27.63 -26.04 17.59
CA GLY A 177 27.44 -24.96 16.64
C GLY A 177 26.57 -23.82 17.16
N ARG A 178 26.25 -22.90 16.24
CA ARG A 178 25.35 -21.77 16.48
C ARG A 178 24.01 -22.04 15.85
N TYR A 179 22.97 -21.82 16.64
CA TYR A 179 21.58 -22.03 16.30
C TYR A 179 20.78 -20.77 16.66
N TRP A 180 19.56 -20.67 16.16
CA TRP A 180 18.56 -19.79 16.71
C TRP A 180 17.31 -20.62 17.00
N LEU A 181 16.68 -20.36 18.14
CA LEU A 181 15.39 -20.90 18.49
C LEU A 181 14.32 -19.93 18.00
N THR A 182 13.31 -20.47 17.32
CA THR A 182 12.13 -19.71 16.92
C THR A 182 10.88 -20.58 16.95
N ASN A 183 9.75 -19.99 17.33
CA ASN A 183 8.44 -20.62 17.15
C ASN A 183 7.91 -20.49 15.72
N LEU A 184 8.64 -19.80 14.83
CA LEU A 184 8.16 -19.34 13.52
C LEU A 184 6.85 -18.56 13.71
N TRP A 185 6.16 -18.14 12.64
CA TRP A 185 4.88 -17.41 12.79
C TRP A 185 3.74 -18.23 13.41
N ASN A 186 4.02 -19.36 14.07
CA ASN A 186 3.10 -20.05 14.95
C ASN A 186 3.06 -19.30 16.27
N GLU A 187 2.17 -18.31 16.31
CA GLU A 187 1.94 -17.44 17.46
C GLU A 187 1.62 -18.29 18.68
N VAL A 188 2.48 -18.22 19.70
CA VAL A 188 2.14 -18.76 21.02
C VAL A 188 1.21 -17.77 21.70
N ARG A 189 0.02 -18.25 22.05
CA ARG A 189 -0.99 -17.47 22.76
C ARG A 189 -0.74 -17.57 24.25
N ALA A 190 -0.34 -16.45 24.85
CA ALA A 190 -0.31 -16.27 26.29
C ALA A 190 -1.35 -15.19 26.66
N GLY A 191 -2.58 -15.60 26.95
CA GLY A 191 -3.71 -14.67 27.05
C GLY A 191 -3.99 -13.98 25.71
N ASP A 192 -3.97 -12.65 25.70
CA ASP A 192 -4.15 -11.82 24.48
C ASP A 192 -2.83 -11.51 23.75
N MET A 193 -1.69 -11.99 24.24
CA MET A 193 -0.38 -11.71 23.67
C MET A 193 0.05 -12.76 22.65
N HIS A 194 0.53 -12.30 21.50
CA HIS A 194 1.18 -13.11 20.49
C HIS A 194 2.69 -12.92 20.61
N LEU A 195 3.39 -13.96 21.06
CA LEU A 195 4.83 -13.92 21.30
C LEU A 195 5.57 -14.58 20.13
N THR A 196 6.62 -13.91 19.66
CA THR A 196 7.60 -14.51 18.74
C THR A 196 8.95 -14.55 19.43
N TRP A 197 9.54 -15.74 19.52
CA TRP A 197 10.91 -15.91 20.01
C TRP A 197 11.89 -16.00 18.84
N GLU A 198 12.99 -15.27 18.96
CA GLU A 198 14.14 -15.33 18.06
C GLU A 198 15.42 -15.31 18.92
N VAL A 199 15.72 -16.44 19.56
CA VAL A 199 16.77 -16.53 20.59
C VAL A 199 18.02 -17.22 20.04
N PRO A 200 19.20 -16.56 19.96
CA PRO A 200 20.42 -17.22 19.56
C PRO A 200 20.90 -18.22 20.62
N VAL A 201 21.40 -19.36 20.17
CA VAL A 201 21.88 -20.46 21.02
C VAL A 201 23.22 -20.95 20.48
N GLU A 202 24.22 -21.02 21.34
CA GLU A 202 25.51 -21.63 21.01
C GLU A 202 25.66 -22.91 21.85
N LEU A 203 26.01 -24.02 21.20
CA LEU A 203 26.17 -25.34 21.82
C LEU A 203 27.60 -25.83 21.62
N ARG A 204 28.27 -26.24 22.70
CA ARG A 204 29.56 -26.92 22.66
C ARG A 204 29.40 -28.44 22.72
N ALA A 205 30.46 -29.16 22.35
CA ALA A 205 30.45 -30.62 22.40
C ALA A 205 30.22 -31.14 23.83
N GLY A 206 29.22 -32.01 24.00
CA GLY A 206 28.85 -32.60 25.29
C GLY A 206 28.09 -31.68 26.24
N GLU A 207 27.76 -30.45 25.82
CA GLU A 207 27.04 -29.47 26.65
C GLU A 207 25.53 -29.71 26.62
N THR A 208 24.88 -29.56 27.78
CA THR A 208 23.42 -29.37 27.87
C THR A 208 23.15 -27.91 28.21
N ARG A 209 22.34 -27.24 27.39
CA ARG A 209 21.92 -25.86 27.61
C ARG A 209 20.43 -25.79 27.87
N SER A 210 20.05 -25.15 28.98
CA SER A 210 18.66 -24.83 29.31
C SER A 210 18.35 -23.40 28.88
N LEU A 211 17.15 -23.18 28.33
CA LEU A 211 16.68 -21.87 27.88
C LEU A 211 15.25 -21.68 28.41
N GLU A 212 15.02 -20.56 29.06
CA GLU A 212 13.68 -20.16 29.50
C GLU A 212 13.11 -19.14 28.49
N LEU A 213 11.94 -19.43 27.93
CA LEU A 213 11.25 -18.55 26.97
C LEU A 213 10.10 -17.83 27.67
N ASN A 214 10.15 -16.50 27.71
CA ASN A 214 9.17 -15.67 28.41
C ASN A 214 8.95 -14.33 27.68
N ASN A 215 8.15 -13.44 28.28
CA ASN A 215 7.84 -12.14 27.68
C ASN A 215 9.07 -11.22 27.55
N ALA A 216 10.07 -11.37 28.40
CA ALA A 216 11.25 -10.50 28.41
C ALA A 216 12.21 -10.78 27.24
N ASN A 217 12.18 -12.00 26.68
CA ASN A 217 12.97 -12.38 25.51
C ASN A 217 12.13 -12.68 24.27
N ALA A 218 10.83 -12.37 24.31
CA ALA A 218 9.95 -12.38 23.15
C ALA A 218 9.93 -11.01 22.45
N ARG A 219 9.77 -11.02 21.13
CA ARG A 219 9.34 -9.85 20.36
C ARG A 219 7.81 -9.77 20.42
N PHE A 220 7.28 -8.60 20.77
CA PHE A 220 5.84 -8.33 20.72
C PHE A 220 5.41 -8.06 19.28
N VAL A 221 4.42 -8.81 18.79
CA VAL A 221 3.80 -8.56 17.49
C VAL A 221 2.42 -7.94 17.72
N PRO A 222 2.23 -6.62 17.51
CA PRO A 222 0.91 -6.01 17.62
C PRO A 222 -0.03 -6.59 16.55
N ARG A 223 -1.34 -6.67 16.87
CA ARG A 223 -2.35 -7.08 15.88
C ARG A 223 -2.22 -6.23 14.60
N PRO A 224 -2.20 -6.83 13.39
CA PRO A 224 -2.59 -6.08 12.22
C PRO A 224 -4.05 -5.63 12.42
N ARG A 225 -4.29 -4.33 12.39
CA ARG A 225 -5.64 -3.76 12.40
C ARG A 225 -6.36 -4.08 11.09
#